data_AF-A0A925YXQ7-F1
#
_entry.id   AF-A0A925YXQ7-F1
#
_cell.length_a   1.000
_cell.length_b   1.000
_cell.length_c   1.000
_cell.angle_alpha   90.00
_cell.angle_beta   90.00
_cell.angle_gamma   90.00
#
_symmetry.space_group_name_H-M   'P 1'
#
loop_
_entity.id
_entity.type
_entity.pdbx_description
1 polymer ?
#
loop_
_entity_poly.entity_id
_entity_poly.type
_entity_poly.pdbx_seq_one_letter_code
_entity_poly.pdbx_strand_id
1 'polypeptide(L)'
;MATQFDGLDALIRKALLGFIKCDAETSETPEFAELRTRHYAASTSEVYDAALRVIERYIQWTVTGREKNLGGMATIKCDIVSLVLGGNIDTFSVWMIEEILPSGGKGVSVNARSISNAGTKGDLGENRRHIGFFLEALDKEVSRK
;
A
#
# COMPACT_ATOMS: atom_id res chain seq x y z
N MET A 1 -15.14 -9.41 -27.08
CA MET A 1 -16.26 -10.11 -26.41
C MET A 1 -15.73 -10.50 -25.03
N ALA A 2 -15.95 -9.67 -24.00
CA ALA A 2 -15.52 -10.00 -22.64
C ALA A 2 -16.54 -10.98 -22.07
N THR A 3 -16.13 -12.22 -21.84
CA THR A 3 -17.00 -13.24 -21.29
C THR A 3 -17.33 -12.89 -19.85
N GLN A 4 -18.62 -12.84 -19.55
CA GLN A 4 -19.24 -12.57 -18.24
C GLN A 4 -18.69 -13.43 -17.07
N PHE A 5 -17.89 -14.46 -17.38
CA PHE A 5 -17.24 -15.38 -16.45
C PHE A 5 -15.96 -14.84 -15.79
N ASP A 6 -15.24 -13.88 -16.42
CA ASP A 6 -13.98 -13.35 -15.87
C ASP A 6 -14.18 -12.63 -14.52
N GLY A 7 -15.34 -11.97 -14.34
CA GLY A 7 -15.65 -11.23 -13.12
C GLY A 7 -16.00 -12.13 -11.94
N LEU A 8 -16.68 -13.25 -12.18
CA LEU A 8 -17.02 -14.22 -11.13
C LEU A 8 -15.77 -14.96 -10.65
N ASP A 9 -14.91 -15.39 -11.58
CA ASP A 9 -13.66 -16.08 -11.25
C ASP A 9 -12.71 -15.16 -10.48
N ALA A 10 -12.61 -13.89 -10.87
CA ALA A 10 -11.86 -12.88 -10.12
C ALA A 10 -12.40 -12.68 -8.70
N LEU A 11 -13.71 -12.68 -8.52
CA LEU A 11 -14.35 -12.52 -7.22
C LEU A 11 -14.14 -13.73 -6.32
N ILE A 12 -14.28 -14.94 -6.86
CA ILE A 12 -14.00 -16.20 -6.14
C ILE A 12 -12.52 -16.24 -5.73
N ARG A 13 -11.60 -15.88 -6.64
CA ARG A 13 -10.17 -15.80 -6.34
C ARG A 13 -9.87 -14.78 -5.25
N LYS A 14 -10.46 -13.59 -5.31
CA LYS A 14 -10.34 -12.55 -4.29
C LYS A 14 -10.81 -13.03 -2.92
N ALA A 15 -11.94 -13.72 -2.87
CA ALA A 15 -12.47 -14.32 -1.64
C ALA A 15 -11.52 -15.41 -1.11
N LEU A 16 -11.12 -16.36 -1.96
CA LEU A 16 -10.21 -17.45 -1.59
C LEU A 16 -8.90 -16.92 -1.00
N LEU A 17 -8.30 -15.91 -1.64
CA LEU A 17 -7.04 -15.31 -1.18
C LEU A 17 -7.17 -14.68 0.21
N GLY A 18 -8.33 -14.09 0.55
CA GLY A 18 -8.57 -13.60 1.91
C GLY A 18 -8.60 -14.69 2.98
N PHE A 19 -8.86 -15.95 2.62
CA PHE A 19 -8.85 -17.07 3.56
C PHE A 19 -7.48 -17.76 3.69
N ILE A 20 -6.54 -17.52 2.77
CA ILE A 20 -5.27 -18.27 2.70
C ILE A 20 -4.01 -17.41 2.68
N LYS A 21 -4.12 -16.08 2.54
CA LYS A 21 -2.97 -15.16 2.56
C LYS A 21 -3.06 -14.21 3.74
N CYS A 22 -1.90 -13.98 4.37
CA CYS A 22 -1.73 -13.00 5.44
C CYS A 22 -0.82 -11.85 5.02
N ASP A 23 -0.51 -11.71 3.73
CA ASP A 23 0.29 -10.61 3.22
C ASP A 23 -0.20 -10.10 1.87
N ALA A 24 0.11 -8.84 1.62
CA ALA A 24 -0.11 -8.16 0.34
C ALA A 24 1.05 -7.20 0.09
N GLU A 25 1.41 -7.04 -1.17
CA GLU A 25 2.48 -6.14 -1.61
C GLU A 25 2.12 -5.52 -2.96
N THR A 26 2.58 -4.30 -3.20
CA THR A 26 2.43 -3.65 -4.49
C THR A 26 3.34 -4.25 -5.55
N SER A 27 2.94 -4.14 -6.81
CA SER A 27 3.82 -4.43 -7.96
C SER A 27 3.36 -3.66 -9.19
N GLU A 28 4.20 -3.64 -10.23
CA GLU A 28 3.87 -3.06 -11.54
C GLU A 28 2.73 -3.82 -12.25
N THR A 29 2.68 -5.14 -12.06
CA THR A 29 1.70 -6.03 -12.67
C THR A 29 0.92 -6.78 -11.60
N PRO A 30 0.13 -6.07 -10.77
CA PRO A 30 -0.52 -6.71 -9.63
C PRO A 30 -1.72 -7.54 -10.09
N GLU A 31 -2.00 -8.60 -9.35
CA GLU A 31 -3.25 -9.36 -9.52
C GLU A 31 -4.49 -8.49 -9.24
N PHE A 32 -4.38 -7.58 -8.27
CA PHE A 32 -5.42 -6.66 -7.85
C PHE A 32 -5.02 -5.23 -8.19
N ALA A 33 -5.90 -4.50 -8.91
CA ALA A 33 -5.59 -3.15 -9.37
C ALA A 33 -5.24 -2.18 -8.22
N GLU A 34 -5.84 -2.37 -7.04
CA GLU A 34 -5.53 -1.59 -5.84
C GLU A 34 -4.09 -1.75 -5.33
N LEU A 35 -3.38 -2.80 -5.74
CA LEU A 35 -1.98 -3.07 -5.37
C LEU A 35 -0.97 -2.59 -6.42
N ARG A 36 -1.37 -1.71 -7.33
CA ARG A 36 -0.42 -1.19 -8.32
C ARG A 36 0.55 -0.20 -7.68
N THR A 37 1.83 -0.38 -7.93
CA THR A 37 2.87 0.61 -7.60
C THR A 37 2.45 1.99 -8.12
N ARG A 38 2.63 3.02 -7.29
CA ARG A 38 2.25 4.40 -7.66
C ARG A 38 3.47 5.16 -8.12
N HIS A 39 3.32 5.94 -9.17
CA HIS A 39 4.37 6.80 -9.69
C HIS A 39 3.90 8.25 -9.62
N TYR A 40 4.72 9.11 -9.05
CA TYR A 40 4.41 10.52 -8.87
C TYR A 40 5.48 11.37 -9.54
N ALA A 41 5.03 12.41 -10.25
CA ALA A 41 5.91 13.48 -10.73
C ALA A 41 6.14 14.52 -9.63
N ALA A 42 6.71 14.07 -8.51
CA ALA A 42 7.00 14.87 -7.32
C ALA A 42 8.34 14.42 -6.72
N SER A 43 8.92 15.21 -5.80
CA SER A 43 10.15 14.81 -5.11
C SER A 43 9.89 13.77 -4.01
N THR A 44 10.89 12.96 -3.68
CA THR A 44 10.81 11.97 -2.58
C THR A 44 10.41 12.63 -1.26
N SER A 45 10.87 13.86 -1.00
CA SER A 45 10.47 14.59 0.21
C SER A 45 8.99 14.92 0.25
N GLU A 46 8.42 15.39 -0.86
CA GLU A 46 7.00 15.76 -0.92
C GLU A 46 6.09 14.56 -0.75
N VAL A 47 6.42 13.45 -1.42
CA VAL A 47 5.69 12.18 -1.32
C VAL A 47 5.81 11.61 0.08
N TYR A 48 6.99 11.67 0.69
CA TYR A 48 7.22 11.20 2.07
C TYR A 48 6.39 11.98 3.08
N ASP A 49 6.39 13.32 2.99
CA ASP A 49 5.62 14.15 3.91
C ASP A 49 4.11 13.93 3.70
N ALA A 50 3.66 13.67 2.46
CA ALA A 50 2.28 13.29 2.15
C ALA A 50 1.91 11.93 2.74
N ALA A 51 2.77 10.92 2.59
CA ALA A 51 2.58 9.59 3.16
C ALA A 51 2.45 9.64 4.69
N LEU A 52 3.31 10.40 5.38
CA LEU A 52 3.18 10.61 6.83
C LEU A 52 1.84 11.24 7.21
N ARG A 53 1.42 12.31 6.51
CA ARG A 53 0.11 12.93 6.75
C ARG A 53 -1.05 11.95 6.55
N VAL A 54 -0.97 11.06 5.57
CA VAL A 54 -1.99 10.01 5.38
C VAL A 54 -2.02 9.07 6.58
N ILE A 55 -0.86 8.53 6.98
CA ILE A 55 -0.76 7.55 8.06
C ILE A 55 -1.22 8.15 9.40
N GLU A 56 -0.75 9.35 9.73
CA GLU A 56 -1.02 10.02 11.01
C GLU A 56 -2.48 10.47 11.18
N ARG A 57 -3.31 10.47 10.11
CA ARG A 57 -4.74 10.77 10.20
C ARG A 57 -5.56 9.66 10.86
N TYR A 58 -5.05 8.43 10.87
CA TYR A 58 -5.84 7.27 11.30
C TYR A 58 -5.35 6.78 12.66
N ILE A 59 -6.24 6.87 13.65
CA ILE A 59 -5.94 6.50 15.05
C ILE A 59 -5.50 5.05 15.24
N GLN A 60 -5.82 4.17 14.27
CA GLN A 60 -5.43 2.76 14.29
C GLN A 60 -4.01 2.51 13.76
N TRP A 61 -3.37 3.52 13.16
CA TRP A 61 -2.08 3.41 12.50
C TRP A 61 -1.03 4.13 13.33
N THR A 62 0.00 3.40 13.77
CA THR A 62 1.07 3.94 14.61
C THR A 62 2.40 3.85 13.87
N VAL A 63 3.05 4.98 13.58
CA VAL A 63 4.39 4.97 12.97
C VAL A 63 5.39 4.36 13.95
N THR A 64 6.04 3.27 13.54
CA THR A 64 7.05 2.54 14.34
C THR A 64 8.47 2.72 13.80
N GLY A 65 8.62 3.18 12.56
CA GLY A 65 9.93 3.47 11.96
C GLY A 65 9.82 4.48 10.83
N ARG A 66 10.87 5.29 10.67
CA ARG A 66 10.97 6.25 9.57
C ARG A 66 12.41 6.49 9.19
N GLU A 67 12.70 6.46 7.90
CA GLU A 67 14.02 6.76 7.36
C GLU A 67 13.87 7.64 6.11
N LYS A 68 14.71 8.67 6.00
CA LYS A 68 14.70 9.63 4.89
C LYS A 68 16.12 9.86 4.42
N ASN A 69 16.28 10.25 3.15
CA ASN A 69 17.56 10.58 2.52
C ASN A 69 18.52 9.37 2.38
N LEU A 70 17.97 8.18 2.16
CA LEU A 70 18.74 6.97 1.89
C LEU A 70 19.14 6.89 0.40
N GLY A 71 19.88 7.89 -0.08
CA GLY A 71 20.34 7.92 -1.48
C GLY A 71 19.21 7.95 -2.52
N GLY A 72 18.21 8.82 -2.31
CA GLY A 72 17.01 8.91 -3.16
C GLY A 72 15.85 8.05 -2.66
N MET A 73 16.05 7.26 -1.60
CA MET A 73 15.00 6.46 -0.97
C MET A 73 14.51 7.05 0.36
N ALA A 74 13.25 6.74 0.69
CA ALA A 74 12.67 6.96 2.00
C ALA A 74 11.75 5.80 2.38
N THR A 75 11.65 5.49 3.67
CA THR A 75 10.83 4.39 4.18
C THR A 75 10.01 4.84 5.38
N ILE A 76 8.80 4.29 5.50
CA ILE A 76 7.93 4.44 6.67
C ILE A 76 7.46 3.04 7.05
N LYS A 77 7.56 2.72 8.34
CA LYS A 77 6.97 1.52 8.92
C LYS A 77 5.93 1.95 9.94
N CYS A 78 4.77 1.32 9.91
CA CYS A 78 3.74 1.50 10.91
C CYS A 78 3.07 0.17 11.27
N ASP A 79 2.51 0.17 12.47
CA ASP A 79 1.68 -0.90 12.99
C ASP A 79 0.22 -0.48 12.81
N ILE A 80 -0.62 -1.39 12.33
CA ILE A 80 -2.05 -1.17 12.14
C ILE A 80 -2.82 -2.11 13.06
N VAL A 81 -3.72 -1.55 13.88
CA VAL A 81 -4.64 -2.36 14.68
C VAL A 81 -5.80 -2.84 13.80
N SER A 82 -5.78 -4.13 13.46
CA SER A 82 -6.84 -4.83 12.72
C SER A 82 -8.04 -5.07 13.64
N LEU A 83 -9.15 -4.37 13.38
CA LEU A 83 -10.41 -4.66 14.05
C LEU A 83 -11.10 -5.91 13.49
N VAL A 84 -10.86 -6.23 12.21
CA VAL A 84 -11.45 -7.40 11.55
C VAL A 84 -10.93 -8.70 12.16
N LEU A 85 -9.67 -8.71 12.59
CA LEU A 85 -9.00 -9.86 13.21
C LEU A 85 -8.89 -9.71 14.74
N GLY A 86 -9.83 -9.00 15.37
CA GLY A 86 -9.97 -8.99 16.83
C GLY A 86 -8.92 -8.17 17.58
N GLY A 87 -8.40 -7.10 16.98
CA GLY A 87 -7.40 -6.21 17.56
C GLY A 87 -5.96 -6.65 17.33
N ASN A 88 -5.72 -7.57 16.39
CA ASN A 88 -4.37 -7.99 16.02
C ASN A 88 -3.57 -6.81 15.42
N ILE A 89 -2.24 -6.88 15.51
CA ILE A 89 -1.35 -5.88 14.91
C ILE A 89 -0.85 -6.40 13.57
N ASP A 90 -1.09 -5.65 12.51
CA ASP A 90 -0.52 -5.87 11.19
C ASP A 90 0.68 -4.93 10.98
N THR A 91 1.71 -5.43 10.31
CA THR A 91 2.90 -4.64 9.93
C THR A 91 2.67 -4.02 8.57
N PHE A 92 2.74 -2.70 8.47
CA PHE A 92 2.65 -1.96 7.21
C PHE A 92 3.95 -1.21 6.93
N SER A 93 4.46 -1.36 5.73
CA SER A 93 5.70 -0.74 5.28
C SER A 93 5.47 -0.04 3.95
N VAL A 94 5.99 1.17 3.83
CA VAL A 94 6.00 1.97 2.60
C VAL A 94 7.44 2.29 2.26
N TRP A 95 7.82 2.14 1.01
CA TRP A 95 9.09 2.63 0.51
C TRP A 95 8.91 3.44 -0.76
N MET A 96 9.71 4.49 -0.84
CA MET A 96 9.70 5.51 -1.87
C MET A 96 11.07 5.51 -2.52
N ILE A 97 11.12 5.44 -3.84
CA ILE A 97 12.36 5.37 -4.60
C ILE A 97 12.32 6.46 -5.67
N GLU A 98 13.31 7.35 -5.65
CA GLU A 98 13.52 8.32 -6.71
C GLU A 98 13.78 7.60 -8.05
N GLU A 99 13.07 8.04 -9.09
CA GLU A 99 13.18 7.48 -10.43
C GLU A 99 13.27 8.61 -11.47
N ILE A 100 13.71 8.26 -12.67
CA ILE A 100 13.68 9.15 -13.82
C ILE A 100 12.41 8.83 -14.60
N LEU A 101 11.53 9.81 -14.70
CA LEU A 101 10.31 9.69 -15.49
C LEU A 101 10.64 9.56 -16.98
N PRO A 102 9.74 8.97 -17.79
CA PRO A 102 9.92 8.92 -19.24
C PRO A 102 10.13 10.29 -19.91
N SER A 103 9.65 11.37 -19.26
CA SER A 103 9.86 12.77 -19.69
C SER A 103 11.26 13.32 -19.40
N GLY A 104 12.13 12.57 -18.71
CA GLY A 104 13.44 13.01 -18.24
C GLY A 104 13.42 13.81 -16.93
N GLY A 105 12.23 14.06 -16.35
CA GLY A 105 12.08 14.67 -15.04
C GLY A 105 12.30 13.68 -13.88
N LYS A 106 12.50 14.20 -12.67
CA LYS A 106 12.52 13.38 -11.46
C LYS A 106 11.10 12.97 -11.08
N GLY A 107 10.95 11.72 -10.67
CA GLY A 107 9.72 11.17 -10.11
C GLY A 107 10.02 10.26 -8.92
N VAL A 108 8.97 9.68 -8.37
CA VAL A 108 9.06 8.74 -7.26
C VAL A 108 8.11 7.58 -7.50
N SER A 109 8.63 6.36 -7.40
CA SER A 109 7.79 5.17 -7.23
C SER A 109 7.52 4.92 -5.74
N VAL A 110 6.28 4.60 -5.42
CA VAL A 110 5.79 4.28 -4.09
C VAL A 110 5.27 2.86 -4.10
N ASN A 111 5.86 2.06 -3.23
CA ASN A 111 5.48 0.69 -2.99
C ASN A 111 5.06 0.52 -1.52
N ALA A 112 4.19 -0.45 -1.28
CA ALA A 112 3.74 -0.77 0.05
C ALA A 112 3.58 -2.27 0.24
N ARG A 113 3.82 -2.73 1.47
CA ARG A 113 3.56 -4.09 1.92
C ARG A 113 2.82 -4.07 3.25
N SER A 114 1.83 -4.94 3.38
CA SER A 114 1.07 -5.13 4.61
C SER A 114 1.07 -6.62 4.95
N ILE A 115 1.42 -6.97 6.18
CA ILE A 115 1.52 -8.35 6.67
C ILE A 115 0.73 -8.45 7.95
N SER A 116 -0.24 -9.36 8.01
CA SER A 116 -0.92 -9.69 9.24
C SER A 116 -0.07 -10.59 10.11
N ASN A 117 0.10 -10.21 11.37
CA ASN A 117 0.76 -11.05 12.37
C ASN A 117 -0.22 -11.94 13.14
N ALA A 118 -1.48 -12.05 12.67
CA ALA A 118 -2.49 -12.87 13.31
C ALA A 118 -2.13 -14.35 13.21
N GLY A 119 -2.49 -15.14 14.22
CA GLY A 119 -2.32 -16.61 14.19
C GLY A 119 -3.28 -17.34 13.24
N THR A 120 -3.90 -16.64 12.28
CA THR A 120 -4.86 -17.15 11.31
C THR A 120 -4.19 -17.54 9.99
N LYS A 121 -4.87 -18.35 9.17
CA LYS A 121 -4.38 -18.73 7.83
C LYS A 121 -4.62 -17.67 6.76
N GLY A 122 -5.40 -16.63 7.06
CA GLY A 122 -5.73 -15.55 6.16
C GLY A 122 -6.16 -14.29 6.90
N ASP A 123 -6.19 -13.17 6.19
CA ASP A 123 -6.46 -11.82 6.71
C ASP A 123 -7.82 -11.24 6.25
N LEU A 124 -8.67 -12.05 5.61
CA LEU A 124 -9.94 -11.60 5.01
C LEU A 124 -9.77 -10.43 4.01
N GLY A 125 -8.60 -10.37 3.35
CA GLY A 125 -8.22 -9.33 2.41
C GLY A 125 -7.97 -7.96 3.04
N GLU A 126 -7.75 -7.90 4.35
CA GLU A 126 -7.50 -6.66 5.08
C GLU A 126 -6.18 -5.98 4.67
N ASN A 127 -5.08 -6.73 4.51
CA ASN A 127 -3.78 -6.15 4.12
C ASN A 127 -3.85 -5.47 2.74
N ARG A 128 -4.57 -6.06 1.79
CA ARG A 128 -4.81 -5.41 0.49
C ARG A 128 -5.62 -4.14 0.62
N ARG A 129 -6.61 -4.12 1.53
CA ARG A 129 -7.42 -2.93 1.79
C ARG A 129 -6.60 -1.83 2.46
N HIS A 130 -5.69 -2.16 3.39
CA HIS A 130 -4.75 -1.20 3.96
C HIS A 130 -3.91 -0.50 2.87
N ILE A 131 -3.31 -1.29 1.97
CA ILE A 131 -2.53 -0.76 0.85
C ILE A 131 -3.39 0.11 -0.07
N GLY A 132 -4.52 -0.41 -0.55
CA GLY A 132 -5.39 0.33 -1.47
C GLY A 132 -5.89 1.64 -0.88
N PHE A 133 -6.28 1.62 0.40
CA PHE A 133 -6.70 2.79 1.15
C PHE A 133 -5.61 3.84 1.29
N PHE A 134 -4.41 3.42 1.69
CA PHE A 134 -3.24 4.30 1.81
C PHE A 134 -2.90 4.95 0.46
N LEU A 135 -2.81 4.16 -0.62
CA LEU A 135 -2.45 4.67 -1.93
C LEU A 135 -3.51 5.62 -2.50
N GLU A 136 -4.81 5.34 -2.33
CA GLU A 136 -5.87 6.25 -2.77
C GLU A 136 -5.83 7.58 -1.99
N ALA A 137 -5.55 7.53 -0.70
CA ALA A 137 -5.39 8.73 0.12
C ALA A 137 -4.12 9.51 -0.27
N LEU A 138 -3.02 8.81 -0.58
CA LEU A 138 -1.78 9.41 -1.04
C LEU A 138 -1.95 10.09 -2.40
N ASP A 139 -2.64 9.43 -3.34
CA ASP A 139 -2.99 10.00 -4.66
C ASP A 139 -3.66 11.38 -4.47
N LYS A 140 -4.63 11.48 -3.56
CA LYS A 140 -5.33 12.73 -3.23
C LYS A 140 -4.45 13.77 -2.54
N GLU A 141 -3.50 13.36 -1.70
CA GLU A 141 -2.60 14.27 -1.00
C GLU A 141 -1.53 14.87 -1.92
N VAL A 142 -0.98 14.07 -2.83
CA VAL A 142 0.03 14.51 -3.79
C VAL A 142 -0.60 15.37 -4.88
N SER A 143 -1.82 15.05 -5.34
CA SER A 143 -2.51 15.80 -6.40
C SER A 143 -3.09 17.16 -5.96
N ARG A 144 -3.13 17.45 -4.65
CA ARG A 144 -3.68 18.71 -4.11
C ARG A 144 -2.71 19.89 -4.17
N LYS A 145 -1.47 19.66 -4.60
CA LYS A 145 -0.43 20.67 -4.76
C LYS A 145 -0.21 20.96 -6.23
#